data_AF-A0A1Z9G444-F1
#
_entry.id   AF-A0A1Z9G444-F1
#
_cell.length_a   1.000
_cell.length_b   1.000
_cell.length_c   1.000
_cell.angle_alpha   90.00
_cell.angle_beta   90.00
_cell.angle_gamma   90.00
#
_symmetry.space_group_name_H-M   'P 1'
#
loop_
_entity.id
_entity.type
_entity.pdbx_description
1 polymer ?
#
loop_
_entity_poly.entity_id
_entity_poly.type
_entity_poly.pdbx_seq_one_letter_code
_entity_poly.pdbx_strand_id
1 'polypeptide(L)'
;MAAHYRDYRNVFFNKFFKSQYISSLNYFVRLWKSREEMLSYSYENFYKIMKNSEIAFNFSKSVDCDQLKGRVAEIISNKTLLFETENDQIKNFFIPEKHYIPFNQNNFEEKLKYYLNNPNEAQNIASNAYKHLNQLYDELPYEWQKLINKI
;
A
#
# COMPACT_ATOMS: atom_id res chain seq x y z
N MET A 1 15.54 25.94 -2.56
CA MET A 1 14.26 25.29 -2.96
C MET A 1 13.87 24.38 -1.80
N ALA A 2 12.72 24.58 -1.16
CA ALA A 2 12.31 23.71 -0.04
C ALA A 2 12.09 22.29 -0.57
N ALA A 3 12.60 21.27 0.15
CA ALA A 3 12.39 19.88 -0.23
C ALA A 3 10.89 19.57 -0.30
N HIS A 4 10.44 18.96 -1.39
CA HIS A 4 9.03 18.57 -1.51
C HIS A 4 8.80 17.40 -0.55
N TYR A 5 7.67 17.36 0.16
CA TYR A 5 7.35 16.26 1.08
C TYR A 5 7.36 14.86 0.45
N ARG A 6 7.42 14.77 -0.89
CA ARG A 6 7.47 13.51 -1.65
C ARG A 6 8.90 12.99 -1.81
N ASP A 7 9.89 13.83 -1.57
CA ASP A 7 11.30 13.54 -1.79
C ASP A 7 11.83 12.49 -0.81
N TYR A 8 11.18 12.30 0.35
CA TYR A 8 11.54 11.23 1.28
C TYR A 8 11.45 9.84 0.63
N ARG A 9 10.53 9.66 -0.35
CA ARG A 9 10.38 8.39 -1.08
C ARG A 9 11.58 8.09 -1.96
N ASN A 10 12.35 9.12 -2.35
CA ASN A 10 13.53 8.93 -3.19
C ASN A 10 14.57 8.08 -2.50
N VAL A 11 14.65 8.08 -1.16
CA VAL A 11 15.53 7.16 -0.42
C VAL A 11 15.15 5.70 -0.69
N PHE A 12 13.86 5.39 -0.68
CA PHE A 12 13.36 4.05 -0.99
C PHE A 12 13.55 3.72 -2.46
N PHE A 13 13.15 4.61 -3.38
CA PHE A 13 13.31 4.37 -4.81
C PHE A 13 14.77 4.16 -5.21
N ASN A 14 15.70 4.94 -4.65
CA ASN A 14 17.13 4.76 -4.89
C ASN A 14 17.63 3.40 -4.42
N LYS A 15 17.13 2.89 -3.29
CA LYS A 15 17.47 1.54 -2.82
C LYS A 15 16.80 0.47 -3.68
N PHE A 16 15.50 0.62 -4.00
CA PHE A 16 14.76 -0.30 -4.88
C PHE A 16 15.46 -0.48 -6.23
N PHE A 17 15.83 0.62 -6.90
CA PHE A 17 16.44 0.57 -8.23
C PHE A 17 17.90 0.12 -8.22
N LYS A 18 18.56 0.09 -7.05
CA LYS A 18 19.93 -0.44 -6.89
C LYS A 18 19.96 -1.87 -6.34
N SER A 19 18.84 -2.38 -5.85
CA SER A 19 18.76 -3.74 -5.29
C SER A 19 18.86 -4.77 -6.41
N GLN A 20 19.87 -5.64 -6.34
CA GLN A 20 20.03 -6.77 -7.25
C GLN A 20 18.84 -7.74 -7.15
N TYR A 21 18.30 -7.93 -5.94
CA TYR A 21 17.14 -8.79 -5.73
C TYR A 21 15.91 -8.24 -6.46
N ILE A 22 15.60 -6.95 -6.29
CA ILE A 22 14.45 -6.34 -6.96
C ILE A 22 14.62 -6.33 -8.47
N SER A 23 15.84 -6.06 -8.98
CA SER A 23 16.14 -6.19 -10.41
C SER A 23 15.96 -7.61 -10.95
N SER A 24 16.02 -8.64 -10.08
CA SER A 24 15.78 -10.04 -10.47
C SER A 24 14.30 -10.45 -10.46
N LEU A 25 13.41 -9.62 -9.92
CA LEU A 25 11.98 -9.93 -9.91
C LEU A 25 11.41 -9.86 -11.32
N ASN A 26 10.54 -10.82 -11.67
CA ASN A 26 9.90 -10.88 -12.99
C ASN A 26 9.11 -9.60 -13.31
N TYR A 27 8.47 -9.01 -12.29
CA TYR A 27 7.67 -7.80 -12.43
C TYR A 27 7.81 -6.90 -11.21
N PHE A 28 8.28 -5.67 -11.43
CA PHE A 28 8.21 -4.59 -10.46
C PHE A 28 7.63 -3.35 -11.15
N VAL A 29 6.44 -2.94 -10.73
CA VAL A 29 5.72 -1.83 -11.35
C VAL A 29 5.69 -0.64 -10.42
N ARG A 30 6.38 0.44 -10.81
CA ARG A 30 6.13 1.76 -10.24
C ARG A 30 4.92 2.35 -10.94
N LEU A 31 3.76 2.32 -10.29
CA LEU A 31 2.49 2.77 -10.87
C LEU A 31 2.59 4.16 -11.50
N TRP A 32 3.16 5.15 -10.81
CA TRP A 32 3.23 6.53 -11.31
C TRP A 32 4.59 7.17 -11.05
N LYS A 33 5.13 7.88 -12.05
CA LYS A 33 6.29 8.75 -11.95
C LYS A 33 5.87 10.19 -11.65
N SER A 34 4.75 10.65 -12.22
CA SER A 34 4.20 12.00 -12.02
C SER A 34 2.69 11.99 -11.72
N ARG A 35 2.15 13.15 -11.34
CA ARG A 35 0.69 13.34 -11.17
C ARG A 35 -0.04 13.31 -12.51
N GLU A 36 0.55 13.84 -13.57
CA GLU A 36 -0.06 13.80 -14.92
C GLU A 36 -0.19 12.38 -15.44
N GLU A 37 0.85 11.55 -15.25
CA GLU A 37 0.80 10.13 -15.62
C GLU A 37 -0.32 9.41 -14.86
N MET A 38 -0.43 9.66 -13.54
CA MET A 38 -1.53 9.12 -12.73
C MET A 38 -2.91 9.53 -13.26
N LEU A 39 -3.10 10.78 -13.68
CA LEU A 39 -4.38 11.28 -14.19
C LEU A 39 -4.70 10.76 -15.59
N SER A 40 -3.68 10.42 -16.39
CA SER A 40 -3.84 9.89 -17.74
C SER A 40 -4.21 8.40 -17.79
N TYR A 41 -4.05 7.67 -16.68
CA TYR A 41 -4.29 6.24 -16.62
C TYR A 41 -5.74 5.92 -16.25
N SER A 42 -6.34 4.95 -16.94
CA SER A 42 -7.68 4.50 -16.56
C SER A 42 -7.64 3.77 -15.22
N TYR A 43 -8.68 3.97 -14.40
CA TYR A 43 -8.86 3.22 -13.17
C TYR A 43 -8.92 1.71 -13.43
N GLU A 44 -9.47 1.27 -14.56
CA GLU A 44 -9.53 -0.15 -14.94
C GLU A 44 -8.13 -0.78 -15.02
N ASN A 45 -7.16 -0.09 -15.63
CA ASN A 45 -5.79 -0.60 -15.71
C ASN A 45 -5.12 -0.61 -14.33
N PHE A 46 -5.38 0.39 -13.49
CA PHE A 46 -4.92 0.40 -12.11
C PHE A 46 -5.43 -0.82 -11.33
N TYR A 47 -6.73 -1.14 -11.43
CA TYR A 47 -7.31 -2.31 -10.77
C TYR A 47 -6.76 -3.62 -11.34
N LYS A 48 -6.56 -3.73 -12.66
CA LYS A 48 -5.92 -4.91 -13.27
C LYS A 48 -4.51 -5.13 -12.73
N ILE A 49 -3.72 -4.08 -12.58
CA ILE A 49 -2.38 -4.19 -12.00
C ILE A 49 -2.48 -4.61 -10.53
N MET A 50 -3.32 -3.94 -9.74
CA MET A 50 -3.45 -4.22 -8.30
C MET A 50 -3.92 -5.66 -8.04
N LYS A 51 -4.98 -6.11 -8.71
CA LYS A 51 -5.53 -7.46 -8.57
C LYS A 51 -4.52 -8.58 -8.90
N ASN A 52 -3.58 -8.31 -9.80
CA ASN A 52 -2.52 -9.26 -10.17
C ASN A 52 -1.22 -9.03 -9.39
N SER A 53 -1.18 -8.07 -8.46
CA SER A 53 -0.03 -7.80 -7.61
C SER A 53 -0.11 -8.63 -6.33
N GLU A 54 0.99 -9.26 -5.95
CA GLU A 54 1.11 -9.99 -4.68
C GLU A 54 1.31 -9.02 -3.51
N ILE A 55 2.14 -7.98 -3.72
CA ILE A 55 2.53 -7.00 -2.70
C ILE A 55 2.42 -5.59 -3.30
N ALA A 56 1.89 -4.64 -2.52
CA ALA A 56 1.85 -3.24 -2.89
C ALA A 56 2.39 -2.35 -1.77
N PHE A 57 3.27 -1.41 -2.14
CA PHE A 57 3.86 -0.45 -1.21
C PHE A 57 3.05 0.85 -1.19
N ASN A 58 2.67 1.29 0.00
CA ASN A 58 2.11 2.61 0.26
C ASN A 58 3.04 3.45 1.14
N PHE A 59 3.04 4.74 0.84
CA PHE A 59 3.94 5.73 1.40
C PHE A 59 3.11 6.77 2.15
N SER A 60 3.19 6.82 3.48
CA SER A 60 2.25 7.49 4.39
C SER A 60 2.40 9.01 4.44
N LYS A 61 3.63 9.54 4.39
CA LYS A 61 3.87 10.99 4.54
C LYS A 61 3.11 11.83 3.52
N SER A 62 2.62 12.95 4.02
CA SER A 62 2.05 14.09 3.32
C SER A 62 2.86 15.35 3.68
N VAL A 63 2.29 16.55 3.47
CA VAL A 63 2.98 17.83 3.63
C VAL A 63 3.69 17.96 4.99
N ASP A 64 2.97 17.68 6.07
CA ASP A 64 3.42 17.88 7.46
C ASP A 64 3.17 16.67 8.38
N CYS A 65 2.34 15.72 7.96
CA CYS A 65 1.93 14.56 8.75
C CYS A 65 1.86 13.27 7.93
N ASP A 66 1.70 12.14 8.60
CA ASP A 66 1.28 10.89 7.94
C ASP A 66 -0.21 10.93 7.62
N GLN A 67 -0.59 10.38 6.47
CA GLN A 67 -1.99 10.27 6.03
C GLN A 67 -2.39 8.83 5.69
N LEU A 68 -3.57 8.41 6.17
CA LEU A 68 -4.22 7.16 5.83
C LEU A 68 -4.86 7.39 4.46
N LYS A 69 -4.08 7.10 3.42
CA LYS A 69 -4.49 7.36 2.04
C LYS A 69 -5.54 6.36 1.61
N GLY A 70 -6.44 6.77 0.71
CA GLY A 70 -7.38 5.84 0.05
C GLY A 70 -6.68 4.64 -0.60
N ARG A 71 -5.40 4.79 -0.98
CA ARG A 71 -4.53 3.72 -1.47
C ARG A 71 -4.46 2.50 -0.55
N VAL A 72 -4.54 2.69 0.77
CA VAL A 72 -4.58 1.61 1.76
C VAL A 72 -5.82 0.75 1.53
N ALA A 73 -6.99 1.37 1.43
CA ALA A 73 -8.24 0.67 1.16
C ALA A 73 -8.27 0.05 -0.25
N GLU A 74 -7.74 0.74 -1.27
CA GLU A 74 -7.64 0.22 -2.65
C GLU A 74 -6.77 -1.05 -2.73
N ILE A 75 -5.66 -1.10 -2.00
CA ILE A 75 -4.79 -2.29 -1.95
C ILE A 75 -5.50 -3.43 -1.23
N ILE A 76 -6.04 -3.16 -0.02
CA ILE A 76 -6.68 -4.16 0.82
C ILE A 76 -7.93 -4.74 0.15
N SER A 77 -8.74 -3.92 -0.54
CA SER A 77 -9.95 -4.38 -1.22
C SER A 77 -9.67 -5.35 -2.37
N ASN A 78 -8.47 -5.29 -2.95
CA ASN A 78 -8.00 -6.23 -3.97
C ASN A 78 -7.34 -7.50 -3.39
N LYS A 79 -7.31 -7.65 -2.06
CA LYS A 79 -6.63 -8.76 -1.34
C LYS A 79 -5.13 -8.85 -1.64
N THR A 80 -4.51 -7.73 -1.99
CA THR A 80 -3.06 -7.59 -2.16
C THR A 80 -2.42 -7.29 -0.80
N LEU A 81 -1.23 -7.85 -0.53
CA LEU A 81 -0.54 -7.58 0.73
C LEU A 81 -0.06 -6.13 0.77
N LEU A 82 -0.54 -5.38 1.77
CA LEU A 82 -0.17 -3.99 2.00
C LEU A 82 1.16 -3.91 2.76
N PHE A 83 2.14 -3.27 2.15
CA PHE A 83 3.32 -2.72 2.83
C PHE A 83 3.09 -1.23 3.08
N GLU A 84 3.14 -0.79 4.33
CA GLU A 84 2.95 0.60 4.73
C GLU A 84 4.22 1.15 5.38
N THR A 85 4.70 2.33 4.98
CA THR A 85 5.79 2.99 5.71
C THR A 85 5.42 3.15 7.19
N GLU A 86 6.34 2.82 8.09
CA GLU A 86 6.11 2.94 9.55
C GLU A 86 5.54 4.31 9.94
N ASN A 87 4.32 4.30 10.50
CA ASN A 87 3.63 5.46 11.03
C ASN A 87 2.58 5.02 12.08
N ASP A 88 2.15 5.95 12.93
CA ASP A 88 1.17 5.66 13.98
C ASP A 88 -0.28 5.80 13.51
N GLN A 89 -0.53 6.51 12.44
CA GLN A 89 -1.89 6.79 12.00
C GLN A 89 -2.64 5.54 11.54
N ILE A 90 -1.99 4.66 10.77
CA ILE A 90 -2.61 3.40 10.32
C ILE A 90 -2.97 2.48 11.51
N LYS A 91 -2.22 2.58 12.62
CA LYS A 91 -2.43 1.75 13.82
C LYS A 91 -3.76 2.01 14.52
N ASN A 92 -4.39 3.16 14.25
CA ASN A 92 -5.73 3.47 14.75
C ASN A 92 -6.82 2.58 14.11
N PHE A 93 -6.53 1.98 12.96
CA PHE A 93 -7.52 1.22 12.17
C PHE A 93 -7.06 -0.22 11.89
N PHE A 94 -5.76 -0.47 11.80
CA PHE A 94 -5.20 -1.75 11.39
C PHE A 94 -4.06 -2.19 12.33
N ILE A 95 -3.91 -3.51 12.49
CA ILE A 95 -2.90 -4.09 13.39
C ILE A 95 -1.67 -4.49 12.56
N PRO A 96 -0.46 -4.02 12.91
CA PRO A 96 0.78 -4.42 12.25
C PRO A 96 0.98 -5.94 12.24
N GLU A 97 1.55 -6.49 11.17
CA GLU A 97 1.81 -7.92 10.94
C GLU A 97 0.54 -8.81 10.92
N LYS A 98 -0.64 -8.25 11.16
CA LYS A 98 -1.93 -8.94 11.05
C LYS A 98 -2.75 -8.46 9.85
N HIS A 99 -2.76 -7.15 9.61
CA HIS A 99 -3.52 -6.51 8.53
C HIS A 99 -2.61 -5.82 7.50
N TYR A 100 -1.36 -5.53 7.84
CA TYR A 100 -0.41 -4.90 6.94
C TYR A 100 1.02 -5.13 7.45
N ILE A 101 2.01 -4.92 6.57
CA ILE A 101 3.42 -5.03 6.91
C ILE A 101 4.02 -3.62 7.05
N PRO A 102 4.40 -3.19 8.26
CA PRO A 102 5.16 -1.95 8.41
C PRO A 102 6.55 -2.10 7.78
N PHE A 103 7.03 -1.10 7.06
CA PHE A 103 8.39 -1.08 6.54
C PHE A 103 9.07 0.28 6.71
N ASN A 104 10.39 0.27 6.69
CA ASN A 104 11.25 1.44 6.67
C ASN A 104 12.44 1.19 5.73
N GLN A 105 13.33 2.18 5.63
CA GLN A 105 14.47 2.15 4.73
C GLN A 105 15.47 1.01 5.00
N ASN A 106 15.43 0.39 6.18
CA ASN A 106 16.38 -0.63 6.60
C ASN A 106 15.86 -2.05 6.39
N ASN A 107 14.55 -2.26 6.43
CA ASN A 107 13.95 -3.60 6.44
C ASN A 107 13.08 -3.94 5.22
N PHE A 108 12.80 -2.97 4.33
CA PHE A 108 11.83 -3.21 3.24
C PHE A 108 12.23 -4.37 2.32
N GLU A 109 13.52 -4.53 2.01
CA GLU A 109 14.00 -5.54 1.04
C GLU A 109 13.96 -6.94 1.63
N GLU A 110 14.38 -7.07 2.89
CA GLU A 110 14.27 -8.30 3.66
C GLU A 110 12.82 -8.75 3.77
N LYS A 111 11.92 -7.84 4.16
CA LYS A 111 10.49 -8.13 4.28
C LYS A 111 9.87 -8.48 2.92
N LEU A 112 10.21 -7.76 1.86
CA LEU A 112 9.76 -8.08 0.51
C LEU A 112 10.17 -9.50 0.12
N LYS A 113 11.44 -9.83 0.29
CA LYS A 113 11.97 -11.17 0.00
C LYS A 113 11.31 -12.25 0.86
N TYR A 114 11.09 -11.99 2.14
CA TYR A 114 10.43 -12.93 3.03
C TYR A 114 9.00 -13.23 2.55
N TYR A 115 8.18 -12.20 2.33
CA TYR A 115 6.77 -12.40 2.01
C TYR A 115 6.53 -12.94 0.59
N LEU A 116 7.41 -12.64 -0.38
CA LEU A 116 7.38 -13.30 -1.70
C LEU A 116 7.72 -14.80 -1.62
N ASN A 117 8.57 -15.21 -0.68
CA ASN A 117 8.90 -16.63 -0.46
C ASN A 117 7.90 -17.34 0.48
N ASN A 118 7.00 -16.60 1.12
CA ASN A 118 5.97 -17.13 2.03
C ASN A 118 4.56 -16.71 1.58
N PRO A 119 4.13 -17.08 0.37
CA PRO A 119 2.90 -16.57 -0.25
C PRO A 119 1.63 -16.92 0.55
N ASN A 120 1.62 -18.06 1.25
CA ASN A 120 0.49 -18.45 2.10
C ASN A 120 0.31 -17.49 3.29
N GLU A 121 1.41 -17.09 3.92
CA GLU A 121 1.39 -16.13 5.03
C GLU A 121 0.98 -14.74 4.52
N ALA A 122 1.58 -14.30 3.41
CA ALA A 122 1.23 -13.05 2.75
C ALA A 122 -0.26 -12.98 2.42
N GLN A 123 -0.81 -14.04 1.82
CA GLN A 123 -2.22 -14.13 1.47
C GLN A 123 -3.12 -14.17 2.71
N ASN A 124 -2.68 -14.82 3.80
CA ASN A 124 -3.43 -14.83 5.05
C ASN A 124 -3.55 -13.42 5.65
N ILE A 125 -2.46 -12.66 5.70
CA ILE A 125 -2.45 -11.27 6.18
C ILE A 125 -3.33 -10.39 5.29
N ALA A 126 -3.20 -10.48 3.96
CA ALA A 126 -4.03 -9.70 3.04
C ALA A 126 -5.53 -10.05 3.17
N SER A 127 -5.85 -11.33 3.37
CA SER A 127 -7.24 -11.78 3.57
C SER A 127 -7.81 -11.32 4.90
N ASN A 128 -6.99 -11.28 5.96
CA ASN A 128 -7.39 -10.74 7.25
C ASN A 128 -7.64 -9.22 7.18
N ALA A 129 -6.77 -8.50 6.48
CA ALA A 129 -6.96 -7.08 6.20
C ALA A 129 -8.27 -6.81 5.46
N TYR A 130 -8.57 -7.60 4.42
CA TYR A 130 -9.81 -7.48 3.66
C TYR A 130 -11.05 -7.70 4.52
N LYS A 131 -11.06 -8.75 5.35
CA LYS A 131 -12.17 -9.02 6.28
C LYS A 131 -12.34 -7.87 7.27
N HIS A 132 -11.24 -7.39 7.85
CA HIS A 132 -11.25 -6.29 8.81
C HIS A 132 -11.73 -4.97 8.17
N LEU A 133 -11.33 -4.67 6.93
CA LEU A 133 -11.81 -3.48 6.22
C LEU A 133 -13.33 -3.51 6.02
N ASN A 134 -13.91 -4.67 5.69
CA ASN A 134 -15.37 -4.81 5.60
C ASN A 134 -16.05 -4.66 6.97
N GLN A 135 -15.44 -5.18 8.04
CA GLN A 135 -15.95 -4.96 9.41
C GLN A 135 -15.95 -3.47 9.78
N LEU A 136 -14.87 -2.75 9.50
CA LEU A 136 -14.81 -1.30 9.72
C LEU A 136 -15.91 -0.56 8.93
N TYR A 137 -16.22 -1.02 7.72
CA TYR A 137 -17.32 -0.48 6.93
C TYR A 137 -18.68 -0.74 7.58
N ASP A 138 -18.91 -1.97 8.04
CA ASP A 138 -20.15 -2.38 8.71
C ASP A 138 -20.37 -1.65 10.04
N GLU A 139 -19.27 -1.26 10.72
CA GLU A 139 -19.27 -0.48 11.95
C GLU A 139 -19.50 1.02 11.75
N LEU A 140 -19.42 1.53 10.50
CA LEU A 140 -19.68 2.94 10.22
C LEU A 140 -21.12 3.30 10.61
N PRO A 141 -21.39 4.52 11.12
CA PRO A 141 -22.76 4.95 11.34
C PRO A 141 -23.59 4.85 10.05
N TYR A 142 -24.83 4.39 10.16
CA TYR A 142 -25.70 4.09 9.02
C TYR A 142 -25.78 5.22 7.98
N GLU A 143 -25.79 6.48 8.41
CA GLU A 143 -25.82 7.63 7.49
C GLU A 143 -24.57 7.73 6.61
N TRP A 144 -23.40 7.33 7.13
CA TRP A 144 -22.17 7.25 6.34
C TRP A 144 -22.21 6.09 5.35
N GLN A 145 -22.71 4.92 5.76
CA GLN A 145 -22.91 3.80 4.84
C GLN A 145 -23.86 4.17 3.70
N LYS A 146 -24.96 4.86 4.02
CA LYS A 146 -25.94 5.34 3.02
C LYS A 146 -25.35 6.36 2.06
N LEU A 147 -24.48 7.25 2.54
CA LEU A 147 -23.77 8.20 1.69
C LEU A 147 -22.81 7.49 0.74
N ILE A 148 -22.01 6.55 1.26
CA ILE A 148 -21.04 5.79 0.47
C ILE A 148 -21.74 4.93 -0.60
N ASN A 149 -22.83 4.23 -0.23
CA ASN A 149 -23.60 3.38 -1.16
C ASN A 149 -24.36 4.14 -2.26
N LYS A 150 -24.37 5.49 -2.23
CA LYS A 150 -24.99 6.32 -3.27
C LYS A 150 -24.01 6.81 -4.33
N ILE A 151 -22.72 6.62 -4.12
CA ILE A 151 -21.63 6.98 -5.04
C ILE A 151 -21.31 5.75 -5.91
#